data_AF-A0A067S1Z5-F1
#
_entry.id   AF-A0A067S1Z5-F1
#
_cell.length_a   1.000
_cell.length_b   1.000
_cell.length_c   1.000
_cell.angle_alpha   90.00
_cell.angle_beta   90.00
_cell.angle_gamma   90.00
#
_symmetry.space_group_name_H-M   'P 1'
#
loop_
_entity.id
_entity.type
_entity.pdbx_description
1 polymer ?
#
loop_
_entity_poly.entity_id
_entity_poly.type
_entity_poly.pdbx_seq_one_letter_code
_entity_poly.pdbx_strand_id
1 'polypeptide(L)'
;MDFLFDQSRSRQFWINASLRHAEFAVLYLKDMRRRSFSMENLVNHIHGAAPTLELQENLANLSFAAQLVEREAHSSIPDFFAAISQWNIDGAVDLYNDQLERFDRFAMGILGGMYYADPCLTALVSIVKLEIDAHPSRNIYILFELFSFHNAPGTLDKLSLSYWAHYSSEYRRFILEFLENHRRCGIYAFTREHYATAAIYFIKYISNHHEQITPSLSTLKRKHIQQKNTPWRWRKIVQKSNSSEAAQVVQWQLLKNPGMSIFHWGNHGLLLSDRAFGLALRCLVHVLPQSASSEELTILASQHKFIPLSRRRPNRKRAVTREIARYLARAEQQRS
;
A
#
# COMPACT_ATOMS: atom_id res chain seq x y z
N MET A 1 -14.59 -4.34 42.45
CA MET A 1 -13.80 -3.23 43.04
C MET A 1 -12.68 -3.85 43.85
N ASP A 2 -11.46 -3.73 43.35
CA ASP A 2 -10.25 -4.30 43.95
C ASP A 2 -9.88 -3.56 45.24
N PHE A 3 -9.55 -4.31 46.31
CA PHE A 3 -9.28 -3.76 47.64
C PHE A 3 -8.21 -2.65 47.64
N LEU A 4 -7.17 -2.80 46.82
CA LEU A 4 -6.03 -1.89 46.74
C LEU A 4 -6.33 -0.53 46.07
N PHE A 5 -7.42 -0.42 45.30
CA PHE A 5 -7.79 0.83 44.62
C PHE A 5 -8.84 1.64 45.40
N ASP A 6 -9.42 1.08 46.46
CA ASP A 6 -10.39 1.76 47.31
C ASP A 6 -9.68 2.39 48.52
N GLN A 7 -9.52 3.72 48.47
CA GLN A 7 -8.83 4.49 49.52
C GLN A 7 -9.47 4.31 50.90
N SER A 8 -10.79 4.16 50.96
CA SER A 8 -11.53 4.01 52.21
C SER A 8 -11.25 2.66 52.90
N ARG A 9 -10.92 1.63 52.11
CA ARG A 9 -10.71 0.26 52.58
C ARG A 9 -9.23 -0.08 52.79
N SER A 10 -8.35 0.36 51.91
CA SER A 10 -6.94 -0.03 51.91
C SER A 10 -6.02 0.89 52.71
N ARG A 11 -6.47 2.10 53.08
CA ARG A 11 -5.74 3.08 53.90
C ARG A 11 -4.29 3.27 53.41
N GLN A 12 -3.32 2.73 54.15
CA GLN A 12 -1.88 2.83 53.86
C GLN A 12 -1.41 2.00 52.66
N PHE A 13 -2.20 1.02 52.21
CA PHE A 13 -1.92 0.19 51.04
C PHE A 13 -2.65 0.67 49.78
N TRP A 14 -3.32 1.83 49.86
CA TRP A 14 -4.03 2.39 48.73
C TRP A 14 -3.08 2.74 47.59
N ILE A 15 -3.44 2.30 46.40
CA ILE A 15 -2.75 2.61 45.17
C ILE A 15 -3.63 3.56 44.37
N ASN A 16 -3.11 4.74 44.05
CA ASN A 16 -3.75 5.60 43.08
C ASN A 16 -3.58 5.00 41.68
N ALA A 17 -4.65 4.43 41.14
CA ALA A 17 -4.64 3.78 39.83
C ALA A 17 -4.14 4.74 38.74
N SER A 18 -4.64 5.98 38.71
CA SER A 18 -4.28 6.95 37.68
C SER A 18 -2.80 7.36 37.73
N LEU A 19 -2.21 7.47 38.93
CA LEU A 19 -0.77 7.69 39.06
C LEU A 19 0.04 6.47 38.60
N ARG A 20 -0.41 5.24 38.91
CA ARG A 20 0.25 4.03 38.40
C ARG A 20 0.18 3.95 36.87
N HIS A 21 -0.98 4.26 36.29
CA HIS A 21 -1.13 4.32 34.84
C HIS A 21 -0.14 5.34 34.23
N ALA A 22 0.06 6.49 34.86
CA ALA A 22 1.06 7.47 34.40
C ALA A 22 2.50 6.95 34.52
N GLU A 23 2.87 6.33 35.64
CA GLU A 23 4.19 5.71 35.84
C GLU A 23 4.48 4.62 34.79
N PHE A 24 3.52 3.74 34.55
CA PHE A 24 3.66 2.69 33.53
C PHE A 24 3.73 3.29 32.12
N ALA A 25 2.91 4.27 31.79
CA ALA A 25 2.99 4.95 30.49
C ALA A 25 4.40 5.53 30.25
N VAL A 26 4.98 6.21 31.25
CA VAL A 26 6.35 6.71 31.18
C VAL A 26 7.37 5.59 30.98
N LEU A 27 7.24 4.47 31.69
CA LEU A 27 8.12 3.30 31.51
C LEU A 27 8.03 2.75 30.09
N TYR A 28 6.82 2.61 29.54
CA TYR A 28 6.60 2.18 28.16
C TYR A 28 7.17 3.17 27.13
N LEU A 29 7.07 4.48 27.37
CA LEU A 29 7.68 5.51 26.50
C LEU A 29 9.22 5.42 26.52
N LYS A 30 9.81 5.15 27.68
CA LYS A 30 11.26 4.94 27.83
C LYS A 30 11.70 3.64 27.14
N ASP A 31 10.93 2.56 27.30
CA ASP A 31 11.17 1.27 26.66
C ASP A 31 10.80 1.23 25.18
N MET A 32 10.05 2.23 24.66
CA MET A 32 9.85 2.41 23.22
C MET A 32 11.16 2.67 22.47
N ARG A 33 12.23 3.05 23.19
CA ARG A 33 13.59 3.12 22.65
C ARG A 33 14.28 1.75 22.59
N ARG A 34 13.67 0.69 23.15
CA ARG A 34 14.18 -0.70 23.26
C ARG A 34 13.30 -1.70 22.49
N ARG A 35 13.81 -2.89 22.18
CA ARG A 35 13.17 -3.81 21.20
C ARG A 35 11.80 -4.37 21.59
N SER A 36 11.45 -4.47 22.88
CA SER A 36 10.19 -5.06 23.36
C SER A 36 9.16 -3.98 23.73
N PHE A 37 8.40 -3.49 22.75
CA PHE A 37 7.36 -2.49 22.97
C PHE A 37 5.98 -3.04 22.59
N SER A 38 5.00 -2.89 23.48
CA SER A 38 3.59 -3.19 23.19
C SER A 38 2.80 -1.88 23.16
N MET A 39 2.31 -1.51 21.98
CA MET A 39 1.50 -0.30 21.81
C MET A 39 0.20 -0.37 22.60
N GLU A 40 -0.48 -1.51 22.55
CA GLU A 40 -1.77 -1.72 23.21
C GLU A 40 -1.69 -1.40 24.71
N ASN A 41 -0.60 -1.84 25.36
CA ASN A 41 -0.36 -1.54 26.76
C ASN A 41 -0.14 -0.04 26.99
N LEU A 42 0.62 0.63 26.14
CA LEU A 42 0.83 2.08 26.26
C LEU A 42 -0.48 2.86 26.11
N VAL A 43 -1.29 2.55 25.09
CA VAL A 43 -2.61 3.20 24.88
C VAL A 43 -3.50 3.02 26.11
N ASN A 44 -3.59 1.80 26.62
CA ASN A 44 -4.37 1.48 27.82
C ASN A 44 -3.87 2.25 29.05
N HIS A 45 -2.55 2.43 29.18
CA HIS A 45 -1.98 3.21 30.27
C HIS A 45 -2.23 4.71 30.12
N ILE A 46 -2.13 5.28 28.92
CA ILE A 46 -2.43 6.70 28.68
C ILE A 46 -3.90 7.02 29.02
N HIS A 47 -4.85 6.17 28.61
CA HIS A 47 -6.27 6.40 28.91
C HIS A 47 -6.59 6.54 30.40
N GLY A 48 -5.92 5.74 31.25
CA GLY A 48 -6.13 5.77 32.70
C GLY A 48 -5.22 6.75 33.45
N ALA A 49 -4.25 7.37 32.77
CA ALA A 49 -3.16 8.11 33.40
C ALA A 49 -3.59 9.48 33.94
N ALA A 50 -3.09 9.82 35.12
CA ALA A 50 -3.08 11.19 35.61
C ALA A 50 -2.13 12.07 34.76
N PRO A 51 -2.42 13.38 34.60
CA PRO A 51 -1.56 14.33 33.87
C PRO A 51 -0.31 14.69 34.69
N THR A 52 0.58 13.74 34.89
CA THR A 52 1.85 14.04 35.56
C THR A 52 2.76 14.84 34.62
N LEU A 53 3.53 15.76 35.18
CA LEU A 53 4.50 16.56 34.42
C LEU A 53 5.48 15.65 33.65
N GLU A 54 5.96 14.58 34.30
CA GLU A 54 6.87 13.63 33.66
C GLU A 54 6.23 12.96 32.43
N LEU A 55 4.96 12.56 32.50
CA LEU A 55 4.28 11.93 31.35
C LEU A 55 4.09 12.94 30.21
N GLN A 56 3.67 14.16 30.52
CA GLN A 56 3.49 15.22 29.53
C GLN A 56 4.81 15.57 28.84
N GLU A 57 5.89 15.75 29.59
CA GLU A 57 7.22 16.03 29.05
C GLU A 57 7.76 14.88 28.19
N ASN A 58 7.55 13.62 28.59
CA ASN A 58 7.98 12.47 27.80
C ASN A 58 7.19 12.36 26.49
N LEU A 59 5.88 12.63 26.51
CA LEU A 59 5.06 12.65 25.29
C LEU A 59 5.46 13.81 24.37
N ALA A 60 5.61 15.02 24.91
CA ALA A 60 5.97 16.22 24.13
C ALA A 60 7.36 16.12 23.49
N ASN A 61 8.34 15.52 24.17
CA ASN A 61 9.71 15.43 23.65
C ASN A 61 9.89 14.33 22.60
N LEU A 62 8.95 13.40 22.50
CA LEU A 62 9.07 12.23 21.65
C LEU A 62 8.32 12.46 20.33
N SER A 63 8.96 12.15 19.20
CA SER A 63 8.24 12.07 17.91
C SER A 63 7.64 10.68 17.78
N PHE A 64 6.44 10.51 18.34
CA PHE A 64 5.83 9.20 18.51
C PHE A 64 5.59 8.48 17.20
N ALA A 65 4.98 9.16 16.24
CA ALA A 65 4.67 8.59 14.95
C ALA A 65 5.93 8.21 14.15
N ALA A 66 7.01 9.00 14.26
CA ALA A 66 8.28 8.65 13.61
C ALA A 66 8.87 7.34 14.18
N GLN A 67 8.83 7.17 15.50
CA GLN A 67 9.30 5.93 16.14
C GLN A 67 8.44 4.72 15.78
N LEU A 68 7.12 4.89 15.68
CA LEU A 68 6.24 3.83 15.22
C LEU A 68 6.52 3.45 13.77
N VAL A 69 6.79 4.43 12.90
CA VAL A 69 7.17 4.18 11.51
C VAL A 69 8.49 3.40 11.42
N GLU A 70 9.50 3.77 12.19
CA GLU A 70 10.79 3.05 12.25
C GLU A 70 10.64 1.60 12.74
N ARG A 71 9.56 1.30 13.47
CA ARG A 71 9.23 -0.03 14.00
C ARG A 71 8.21 -0.79 13.15
N GLU A 72 7.82 -0.25 12.01
CA GLU A 72 6.80 -0.82 11.12
C GLU A 72 5.42 -0.99 11.79
N ALA A 73 5.14 -0.18 12.82
CA ALA A 73 3.92 -0.20 13.62
C ALA A 73 2.91 0.88 13.17
N HIS A 74 2.71 1.04 11.87
CA HIS A 74 1.88 2.12 11.32
C HIS A 74 0.42 2.05 11.75
N SER A 75 -0.13 0.85 11.90
CA SER A 75 -1.50 0.62 12.39
C SER A 75 -1.76 1.20 13.78
N SER A 76 -0.72 1.38 14.59
CA SER A 76 -0.79 1.93 15.94
C SER A 76 -0.82 3.47 15.99
N ILE A 77 -0.50 4.15 14.88
CA ILE A 77 -0.44 5.62 14.85
C ILE A 77 -1.84 6.23 15.13
N PRO A 78 -2.94 5.79 14.48
CA PRO A 78 -4.27 6.31 14.77
C PRO A 78 -4.71 6.02 16.20
N ASP A 79 -4.40 4.84 16.73
CA ASP A 79 -4.76 4.45 18.10
C ASP A 79 -4.10 5.37 19.14
N PHE A 80 -2.84 5.75 18.91
CA PHE A 80 -2.14 6.73 19.74
C PHE A 80 -2.83 8.10 19.74
N PHE A 81 -3.17 8.61 18.55
CA PHE A 81 -3.87 9.90 18.43
C PHE A 81 -5.27 9.84 19.04
N ALA A 82 -5.97 8.71 18.91
CA ALA A 82 -7.24 8.46 19.58
C ALA A 82 -7.08 8.50 21.10
N ALA A 83 -6.04 7.86 21.64
CA ALA A 83 -5.75 7.83 23.07
C ALA A 83 -5.52 9.24 23.65
N ILE A 84 -4.70 10.07 22.98
CA ILE A 84 -4.48 11.45 23.40
C ILE A 84 -5.76 12.28 23.30
N SER A 85 -6.53 12.13 22.22
CA SER A 85 -7.76 12.92 22.01
C SER A 85 -8.83 12.66 23.07
N GLN A 86 -8.84 11.44 23.64
CA GLN A 86 -9.77 11.04 24.71
C GLN A 86 -9.18 11.23 26.10
N TRP A 87 -7.94 11.73 26.20
CA TRP A 87 -7.28 11.94 27.47
C TRP A 87 -7.89 13.15 28.17
N ASN A 88 -8.60 12.91 29.26
CA ASN A 88 -9.36 13.94 29.98
C ASN A 88 -8.47 14.80 30.88
N ILE A 89 -7.57 15.58 30.28
CA ILE A 89 -6.61 16.43 30.98
C ILE A 89 -6.52 17.82 30.35
N ASP A 90 -6.19 18.82 31.18
CA ASP A 90 -5.86 20.17 30.69
C ASP A 90 -4.60 20.10 29.79
N GLY A 91 -4.70 20.65 28.57
CA GLY A 91 -3.63 20.62 27.57
C GLY A 91 -3.58 19.39 26.66
N ALA A 92 -4.51 18.43 26.78
CA ALA A 92 -4.59 17.27 25.86
C ALA A 92 -4.69 17.68 24.38
N VAL A 93 -5.46 18.75 24.10
CA VAL A 93 -5.63 19.31 22.76
C VAL A 93 -4.32 19.88 22.23
N ASP A 94 -3.56 20.59 23.08
CA ASP A 94 -2.26 21.17 22.69
C ASP A 94 -1.24 20.07 22.41
N LEU A 95 -1.19 19.03 23.25
CA LEU A 95 -0.34 17.87 23.04
C LEU A 95 -0.72 17.10 21.76
N TYR A 96 -2.01 16.92 21.52
CA TYR A 96 -2.50 16.31 20.27
C TYR A 96 -2.02 17.11 19.06
N ASN A 97 -2.19 18.43 19.08
CA ASN A 97 -1.78 19.30 17.98
C ASN A 97 -0.27 19.31 17.77
N ASP A 98 0.54 19.37 18.83
CA ASP A 98 2.01 19.30 18.75
C ASP A 98 2.47 17.96 18.13
N GLN A 99 1.91 16.84 18.59
CA GLN A 99 2.23 15.52 18.03
C GLN A 99 1.78 15.37 16.58
N LEU A 100 0.63 15.94 16.23
CA LEU A 100 0.12 15.94 14.87
C LEU A 100 1.03 16.75 13.94
N GLU A 101 1.48 17.92 14.38
CA GLU A 101 2.39 18.76 13.62
C GLU A 101 3.76 18.10 13.42
N ARG A 102 4.27 17.40 14.44
CA ARG A 102 5.51 16.60 14.33
C ARG A 102 5.37 15.46 13.32
N PHE A 103 4.23 14.76 13.35
CA PHE A 103 3.93 13.75 12.33
C PHE A 103 3.87 14.36 10.94
N ASP A 104 3.15 15.48 10.77
CA ASP A 104 3.00 16.15 9.48
C ASP A 104 4.37 16.58 8.92
N ARG A 105 5.23 17.19 9.74
CA ARG A 105 6.61 17.55 9.37
C ARG A 105 7.44 16.34 8.96
N PHE A 106 7.35 15.24 9.72
CA PHE A 106 8.05 13.99 9.41
C PHE A 106 7.56 13.36 8.09
N ALA A 107 6.25 13.26 7.90
CA ALA A 107 5.64 12.68 6.71
C ALA A 107 5.93 13.53 5.47
N MET A 108 5.87 14.86 5.57
CA MET A 108 6.29 15.77 4.48
C MET A 108 7.76 15.57 4.10
N GLY A 109 8.65 15.39 5.09
CA GLY A 109 10.06 15.10 4.83
C GLY A 109 10.27 13.81 4.02
N ILE A 110 9.49 12.77 4.33
CA ILE A 110 9.50 11.51 3.57
C ILE A 110 8.90 11.71 2.17
N LEU A 111 7.77 12.40 2.06
CA LEU A 111 7.10 12.63 0.78
C LEU A 111 8.00 13.41 -0.19
N GLY A 112 8.60 14.51 0.27
CA GLY A 112 9.48 15.35 -0.55
C GLY A 112 10.82 14.69 -0.86
N GLY A 113 11.46 14.07 0.14
CA GLY A 113 12.79 13.49 -0.01
C GLY A 113 12.82 12.14 -0.75
N MET A 114 11.69 11.42 -0.78
CA MET A 114 11.64 10.07 -1.33
C MET A 114 10.50 9.87 -2.34
N TYR A 115 9.24 10.17 -1.97
CA TYR A 115 8.11 9.72 -2.78
C TYR A 115 7.90 10.53 -4.06
N TYR A 116 7.95 11.85 -3.96
CA TYR A 116 7.74 12.72 -5.12
C TYR A 116 8.99 12.92 -5.99
N ALA A 117 10.14 12.42 -5.54
CA ALA A 117 11.35 12.30 -6.35
C ALA A 117 11.30 11.09 -7.31
N ASP A 118 10.46 10.09 -7.01
CA ASP A 118 10.32 8.87 -7.80
C ASP A 118 8.89 8.74 -8.39
N PRO A 119 8.73 8.67 -9.72
CA PRO A 119 7.42 8.46 -10.36
C PRO A 119 6.67 7.20 -9.88
N CYS A 120 7.39 6.14 -9.51
CA CYS A 120 6.86 4.90 -8.95
C CYS A 120 6.17 5.15 -7.60
N LEU A 121 6.86 5.83 -6.69
CA LEU A 121 6.33 6.14 -5.36
C LEU A 121 5.25 7.23 -5.42
N THR A 122 5.37 8.19 -6.34
CA THR A 122 4.29 9.15 -6.64
C THR A 122 3.01 8.43 -7.10
N ALA A 123 3.15 7.40 -7.93
CA ALA A 123 2.04 6.58 -8.37
C ALA A 123 1.42 5.77 -7.21
N LEU A 124 2.23 5.30 -6.26
CA LEU A 124 1.75 4.64 -5.04
C LEU A 124 0.93 5.60 -4.16
N VAL A 125 1.40 6.83 -3.92
CA VAL A 125 0.65 7.85 -3.15
C VAL A 125 -0.70 8.12 -3.80
N SER A 126 -0.71 8.27 -5.12
CA SER A 126 -1.90 8.63 -5.89
C SER A 126 -3.01 7.57 -5.87
N ILE A 127 -2.75 6.35 -5.39
CA ILE A 127 -3.74 5.27 -5.32
C ILE A 127 -4.17 4.93 -3.89
N VAL A 128 -3.73 5.66 -2.87
CA VAL A 128 -4.15 5.41 -1.48
C VAL A 128 -5.68 5.52 -1.32
N LYS A 129 -6.31 6.44 -2.07
CA LYS A 129 -7.78 6.59 -2.15
C LYS A 129 -8.48 5.42 -2.86
N LEU A 130 -7.76 4.63 -3.65
CA LEU A 130 -8.33 3.47 -4.31
C LEU A 130 -8.46 2.32 -3.31
N GLU A 131 -9.68 1.85 -3.11
CA GLU A 131 -9.93 0.64 -2.31
C GLU A 131 -9.41 -0.59 -3.02
N ILE A 132 -8.32 -1.14 -2.51
CA ILE A 132 -7.74 -2.37 -3.00
C ILE A 132 -8.09 -3.43 -1.96
N ASP A 133 -8.81 -4.48 -2.37
CA ASP A 133 -9.15 -5.62 -1.51
C ASP A 133 -7.86 -6.34 -1.11
N ALA A 134 -7.11 -5.79 -0.16
CA ALA A 134 -5.85 -6.32 0.33
C ALA A 134 -6.11 -7.35 1.43
N HIS A 135 -6.95 -8.35 1.14
CA HIS A 135 -7.09 -9.47 2.07
C HIS A 135 -5.73 -10.21 2.16
N PRO A 136 -5.19 -10.47 3.37
CA PRO A 136 -3.79 -10.90 3.57
C PRO A 136 -3.43 -12.19 2.83
N SER A 137 -4.41 -13.05 2.62
CA SER A 137 -4.24 -14.36 1.99
C SER A 137 -4.15 -14.34 0.46
N ARG A 138 -4.46 -13.23 -0.21
CA ARG A 138 -4.58 -13.23 -1.69
C ARG A 138 -3.94 -12.06 -2.42
N ASN A 139 -3.86 -10.87 -1.83
CA ASN A 139 -3.64 -9.66 -2.64
C ASN A 139 -2.57 -8.71 -2.09
N ILE A 140 -2.00 -8.98 -0.92
CA ILE A 140 -1.04 -8.06 -0.29
C ILE A 140 0.22 -7.87 -1.14
N TYR A 141 0.65 -8.92 -1.83
CA TYR A 141 1.83 -8.90 -2.71
C TYR A 141 1.59 -8.26 -4.08
N ILE A 142 0.34 -7.93 -4.45
CA ILE A 142 0.06 -7.36 -5.78
C ILE A 142 0.65 -5.95 -5.90
N LEU A 143 0.62 -5.17 -4.82
CA LEU A 143 1.24 -3.84 -4.80
C LEU A 143 2.76 -3.94 -4.81
N PHE A 144 3.35 -4.87 -4.05
CA PHE A 144 4.78 -5.16 -4.14
C PHE A 144 5.22 -5.57 -5.55
N GLU A 145 4.40 -6.35 -6.26
CA GLU A 145 4.62 -6.70 -7.67
C GLU A 145 4.50 -5.49 -8.60
N LEU A 146 3.42 -4.73 -8.46
CA LEU A 146 3.15 -3.55 -9.30
C LEU A 146 4.28 -2.51 -9.23
N PHE A 147 4.84 -2.32 -8.03
CA PHE A 147 5.90 -1.33 -7.77
C PHE A 147 7.30 -1.96 -7.61
N SER A 148 7.45 -3.27 -7.87
CA SER A 148 8.72 -4.00 -7.83
C SER A 148 9.49 -3.92 -6.50
N PHE A 149 8.77 -3.92 -5.37
CA PHE A 149 9.35 -3.82 -4.02
C PHE A 149 9.98 -5.11 -3.47
N HIS A 150 10.10 -6.17 -4.29
CA HIS A 150 10.55 -7.51 -3.85
C HIS A 150 11.95 -7.55 -3.22
N ASN A 151 12.80 -6.58 -3.55
CA ASN A 151 14.19 -6.55 -3.07
C ASN A 151 14.42 -5.59 -1.90
N ALA A 152 13.43 -4.76 -1.52
CA ALA A 152 13.60 -3.76 -0.48
C ALA A 152 12.27 -3.28 0.15
N PRO A 153 11.41 -4.19 0.67
CA PRO A 153 10.03 -3.86 1.04
C PRO A 153 9.86 -2.87 2.21
N GLY A 154 10.91 -2.60 2.99
CA GLY A 154 10.86 -1.64 4.11
C GLY A 154 11.65 -0.34 3.90
N THR A 155 12.49 -0.24 2.86
CA THR A 155 13.37 0.94 2.70
C THR A 155 12.75 2.06 1.88
N LEU A 156 11.86 1.73 0.94
CA LEU A 156 11.28 2.70 0.00
C LEU A 156 9.89 3.20 0.46
N ASP A 157 9.04 2.30 0.97
CA ASP A 157 7.67 2.61 1.39
C ASP A 157 7.57 2.92 2.90
N LYS A 158 8.28 3.96 3.35
CA LYS A 158 8.33 4.31 4.78
C LYS A 158 6.98 4.65 5.42
N LEU A 159 6.00 5.15 4.67
CA LEU A 159 4.64 5.43 5.17
C LEU A 159 3.71 4.21 5.00
N SER A 160 4.23 3.09 4.51
CA SER A 160 3.49 1.85 4.29
C SER A 160 2.19 2.04 3.51
N LEU A 161 2.28 2.82 2.42
CA LEU A 161 1.16 3.08 1.53
C LEU A 161 0.78 1.84 0.73
N SER A 162 1.71 0.91 0.51
CA SER A 162 1.46 -0.35 -0.20
C SER A 162 0.88 -1.45 0.69
N TYR A 163 1.00 -1.33 2.03
CA TYR A 163 0.60 -2.37 2.97
C TYR A 163 -0.39 -1.84 4.00
N TRP A 164 0.06 -1.08 5.01
CA TRP A 164 -0.80 -0.69 6.14
C TRP A 164 -1.95 0.21 5.72
N ALA A 165 -1.75 1.09 4.73
CA ALA A 165 -2.81 1.94 4.19
C ALA A 165 -3.91 1.15 3.46
N HIS A 166 -3.71 -0.13 3.16
CA HIS A 166 -4.73 -1.01 2.59
C HIS A 166 -5.18 -2.12 3.56
N TYR A 167 -4.49 -2.30 4.68
CA TYR A 167 -4.81 -3.29 5.70
C TYR A 167 -5.62 -2.71 6.87
N SER A 168 -5.23 -1.55 7.41
CA SER A 168 -5.95 -0.86 8.49
C SER A 168 -6.77 0.29 7.92
N SER A 169 -8.08 0.24 8.15
CA SER A 169 -9.01 1.28 7.69
C SER A 169 -8.78 2.61 8.42
N GLU A 170 -8.38 2.51 9.69
CA GLU A 170 -8.06 3.60 10.61
C GLU A 170 -6.80 4.32 10.15
N TYR A 171 -5.74 3.57 9.84
CA TYR A 171 -4.50 4.13 9.33
C TYR A 171 -4.67 4.76 7.95
N ARG A 172 -5.42 4.09 7.08
CA ARG A 172 -5.78 4.63 5.77
C ARG A 172 -6.48 5.97 5.89
N ARG A 173 -7.49 6.07 6.76
CA ARG A 173 -8.22 7.32 7.01
C ARG A 173 -7.29 8.41 7.52
N PHE A 174 -6.44 8.08 8.51
CA PHE A 174 -5.47 9.03 9.07
C PHE A 174 -4.51 9.60 8.02
N ILE A 175 -3.97 8.74 7.14
CA ILE A 175 -3.09 9.18 6.05
C ILE A 175 -3.84 9.96 4.98
N LEU A 176 -5.07 9.60 4.66
CA LEU A 176 -5.88 10.36 3.70
C LEU A 176 -6.22 11.76 4.22
N GLU A 177 -6.58 11.90 5.49
CA GLU A 177 -6.82 13.21 6.13
C GLU A 177 -5.58 14.10 6.06
N PHE A 178 -4.38 13.51 6.16
CA PHE A 178 -3.13 14.22 5.93
C PHE A 178 -2.96 14.63 4.45
N LEU A 179 -3.00 13.68 3.51
CA LEU A 179 -2.73 13.92 2.08
C LEU A 179 -3.79 14.80 1.38
N GLU A 180 -5.03 14.83 1.87
CA GLU A 180 -6.10 15.68 1.34
C GLU A 180 -6.05 17.11 1.88
N ASN A 181 -5.51 17.30 3.09
CA ASN A 181 -5.50 18.59 3.75
C ASN A 181 -4.26 19.40 3.37
N HIS A 182 -4.45 20.39 2.50
CA HIS A 182 -3.38 21.29 2.05
C HIS A 182 -2.73 22.10 3.18
N ARG A 183 -3.43 22.33 4.30
CA ARG A 183 -2.83 23.00 5.46
C ARG A 183 -1.85 22.11 6.22
N ARG A 184 -2.04 20.79 6.14
CA ARG A 184 -1.19 19.80 6.82
C ARG A 184 -0.05 19.30 5.94
N CYS A 185 -0.36 18.97 4.68
CA CYS A 185 0.58 18.37 3.73
C CYS A 185 1.24 19.39 2.80
N GLY A 186 0.76 20.64 2.78
CA GLY A 186 1.33 21.70 1.94
C GLY A 186 1.31 21.34 0.45
N ILE A 187 2.44 21.55 -0.22
CA ILE A 187 2.64 21.24 -1.65
C ILE A 187 2.61 19.74 -1.96
N TYR A 188 2.74 18.90 -0.92
CA TYR A 188 2.79 17.44 -1.05
C TYR A 188 1.40 16.79 -0.98
N ALA A 189 0.34 17.59 -0.82
CA ALA A 189 -1.03 17.14 -0.89
C ALA A 189 -1.37 16.51 -2.25
N PHE A 190 -2.56 15.93 -2.38
CA PHE A 190 -3.06 15.46 -3.66
C PHE A 190 -3.24 16.60 -4.66
N THR A 191 -2.35 16.67 -5.64
CA THR A 191 -2.40 17.64 -6.74
C THR A 191 -2.68 16.93 -8.07
N ARG A 192 -3.17 17.69 -9.04
CA ARG A 192 -3.47 17.16 -10.38
C ARG A 192 -2.18 16.74 -11.09
N GLU A 193 -1.07 17.38 -10.77
CA GLU A 193 0.28 17.11 -11.26
C GLU A 193 0.77 15.74 -10.76
N HIS A 194 0.62 15.45 -9.46
CA HIS A 194 0.93 14.12 -8.91
C HIS A 194 0.12 13.02 -9.60
N TYR A 195 -1.17 13.25 -9.84
CA TYR A 195 -2.02 12.32 -10.60
C TYR A 195 -1.59 12.17 -12.07
N ALA A 196 -1.02 13.22 -12.70
CA ALA A 196 -0.50 13.12 -14.06
C ALA A 196 0.78 12.25 -14.11
N THR A 197 1.71 12.46 -13.16
CA THR A 197 2.90 11.61 -13.00
C THR A 197 2.51 10.15 -12.75
N ALA A 198 1.52 9.90 -11.89
CA ALA A 198 0.99 8.56 -11.65
C ALA A 198 0.37 7.92 -12.91
N ALA A 199 -0.39 8.69 -13.68
CA ALA A 199 -0.98 8.22 -14.94
C ALA A 199 0.11 7.83 -15.96
N ILE A 200 1.17 8.65 -16.08
CA ILE A 200 2.34 8.35 -16.93
C ILE A 200 2.97 7.03 -16.50
N TYR A 201 3.20 6.84 -15.20
CA TYR A 201 3.75 5.60 -14.65
C TYR A 201 2.90 4.39 -15.05
N PHE A 202 1.58 4.42 -14.82
CA PHE A 202 0.71 3.28 -15.13
C PHE A 202 0.60 3.02 -16.64
N ILE A 203 0.55 4.06 -17.49
CA ILE A 203 0.56 3.87 -18.95
C ILE A 203 1.86 3.20 -19.40
N LYS A 204 3.02 3.66 -18.89
CA LYS A 204 4.32 3.04 -19.16
C LYS A 204 4.34 1.59 -18.67
N TYR A 205 3.88 1.32 -17.44
CA TYR A 205 3.79 -0.03 -16.90
C TYR A 205 2.94 -0.95 -17.80
N ILE A 206 1.75 -0.51 -18.19
CA ILE A 206 0.84 -1.28 -19.06
C ILE A 206 1.44 -1.50 -20.46
N SER A 207 2.15 -0.50 -21.01
CA SER A 207 2.72 -0.53 -22.36
C SER A 207 4.06 -1.24 -22.45
N ASN A 208 4.80 -1.32 -21.34
CA ASN A 208 6.09 -2.00 -21.25
C ASN A 208 5.96 -3.43 -20.71
N HIS A 209 4.76 -3.87 -20.31
CA HIS A 209 4.52 -5.23 -19.83
C HIS A 209 4.59 -6.25 -20.99
N HIS A 210 5.81 -6.41 -21.52
CA HIS A 210 6.17 -7.25 -22.65
C HIS A 210 6.65 -8.62 -22.17
N GLU A 211 5.88 -9.30 -21.33
CA GLU A 211 6.28 -10.64 -20.90
C GLU A 211 5.16 -11.67 -21.04
N GLN A 212 5.47 -12.62 -21.94
CA GLN A 212 4.98 -13.98 -22.06
C GLN A 212 3.47 -14.14 -21.84
N ILE A 213 2.73 -14.36 -22.94
CA ILE A 213 1.36 -14.86 -22.90
C ILE A 213 1.38 -16.28 -22.31
N THR A 214 1.54 -16.39 -21.00
CA THR A 214 1.47 -17.66 -20.28
C THR A 214 0.03 -18.08 -20.30
N PRO A 215 -0.36 -19.15 -21.03
CA PRO A 215 -1.77 -19.50 -21.21
C PRO A 215 -2.43 -19.65 -19.84
N SER A 216 -3.65 -19.11 -19.67
CA SER A 216 -4.37 -19.23 -18.39
C SER A 216 -4.47 -20.70 -17.95
N LEU A 217 -4.59 -20.97 -16.65
CA LEU A 217 -4.76 -22.35 -16.15
C LEU A 217 -5.93 -23.08 -16.85
N SER A 218 -7.01 -22.35 -17.15
CA SER A 218 -8.13 -22.86 -17.94
C SER A 218 -7.77 -23.15 -19.40
N THR A 219 -6.94 -22.32 -20.04
CA THR A 219 -6.42 -22.55 -21.39
C THR A 219 -5.47 -23.75 -21.39
N LEU A 220 -4.63 -23.90 -20.37
CA LEU A 220 -3.71 -25.04 -20.19
C LEU A 220 -4.50 -26.33 -19.99
N LYS A 221 -5.52 -26.32 -19.12
CA LYS A 221 -6.41 -27.46 -18.89
C LYS A 221 -7.18 -27.83 -20.16
N ARG A 222 -7.69 -26.84 -20.90
CA ARG A 222 -8.38 -27.05 -22.18
C ARG A 222 -7.45 -27.62 -23.25
N LYS A 223 -6.22 -27.09 -23.39
CA LYS A 223 -5.20 -27.61 -24.32
C LYS A 223 -4.78 -29.04 -23.93
N HIS A 224 -4.64 -29.33 -22.64
CA HIS A 224 -4.33 -30.67 -22.15
C HIS A 224 -5.46 -31.68 -22.38
N ILE A 225 -6.72 -31.27 -22.15
CA ILE A 225 -7.90 -32.08 -22.47
C ILE A 225 -7.97 -32.32 -23.99
N GLN A 226 -7.72 -31.30 -24.82
CA GLN A 226 -7.62 -31.46 -26.26
C GLN A 226 -6.46 -32.37 -26.69
N GLN A 227 -5.32 -32.34 -25.99
CA GLN A 227 -4.20 -33.27 -26.20
C GLN A 227 -4.59 -34.72 -25.92
N LYS A 228 -5.27 -34.95 -24.80
CA LYS A 228 -5.77 -36.27 -24.42
C LYS A 228 -6.84 -36.78 -25.39
N ASN A 229 -7.73 -35.90 -25.85
CA ASN A 229 -8.87 -36.28 -26.69
C ASN A 229 -8.53 -36.34 -28.19
N THR A 230 -7.45 -35.71 -28.64
CA THR A 230 -7.07 -35.70 -30.07
C THR A 230 -5.56 -35.92 -30.29
N PRO A 231 -4.99 -37.03 -29.80
CA PRO A 231 -3.55 -37.29 -29.84
C PRO A 231 -2.95 -37.32 -31.26
N TRP A 232 -3.74 -37.69 -32.27
CA TRP A 232 -3.32 -37.70 -33.69
C TRP A 232 -3.05 -36.30 -34.28
N ARG A 233 -3.80 -35.27 -33.84
CA ARG A 233 -3.56 -33.88 -34.27
C ARG A 233 -2.21 -33.38 -33.76
N TRP A 234 -1.82 -33.79 -32.56
CA TRP A 234 -0.54 -33.44 -31.94
C TRP A 234 0.64 -34.15 -32.59
N ARG A 235 0.51 -35.44 -32.90
CA ARG A 235 1.53 -36.17 -33.66
C ARG A 235 1.82 -35.50 -35.01
N LYS A 236 0.78 -35.00 -35.68
CA LYS A 236 0.88 -34.30 -36.98
C LYS A 236 1.53 -32.91 -36.87
N ILE A 237 1.37 -32.21 -35.75
CA ILE A 237 2.02 -30.92 -35.47
C ILE A 237 3.51 -31.15 -35.18
N VAL A 238 3.83 -32.06 -34.27
CA VAL A 238 5.21 -32.40 -33.88
C VAL A 238 6.01 -32.95 -35.08
N GLN A 239 5.39 -33.76 -35.94
CA GLN A 239 6.03 -34.26 -37.17
C GLN A 239 6.26 -33.17 -38.24
N LYS A 240 5.52 -32.06 -38.20
CA LYS A 240 5.64 -30.96 -39.19
C LYS A 240 6.56 -29.83 -38.74
N SER A 241 6.95 -29.78 -37.47
CA SER A 241 7.67 -28.65 -36.89
C SER A 241 9.13 -29.00 -36.57
N ASN A 242 10.05 -28.68 -37.49
CA ASN A 242 11.44 -28.38 -37.16
C ASN A 242 11.55 -26.92 -36.66
N SER A 243 10.61 -26.46 -35.80
CA SER A 243 10.50 -25.05 -35.39
C SER A 243 10.58 -24.87 -33.87
N SER A 244 10.90 -23.64 -33.48
CA SER A 244 11.01 -23.13 -32.11
C SER A 244 9.84 -23.46 -31.17
N GLU A 245 8.67 -23.84 -31.69
CA GLU A 245 7.54 -24.30 -30.88
C GLU A 245 7.82 -25.63 -30.17
N ALA A 246 8.54 -26.57 -30.80
CA ALA A 246 8.92 -27.83 -30.15
C ALA A 246 9.93 -27.58 -29.01
N ALA A 247 10.86 -26.64 -29.19
CA ALA A 247 11.80 -26.21 -28.16
C ALA A 247 11.10 -25.51 -26.98
N GLN A 248 10.12 -24.63 -27.26
CA GLN A 248 9.26 -24.05 -26.23
C GLN A 248 8.51 -25.14 -25.47
N VAL A 249 7.95 -26.14 -26.16
CA VAL A 249 7.20 -27.26 -25.54
C VAL A 249 8.08 -28.16 -24.68
N VAL A 250 9.35 -28.40 -25.04
CA VAL A 250 10.31 -29.12 -24.19
C VAL A 250 10.67 -28.30 -22.95
N GLN A 251 10.85 -26.98 -23.09
CA GLN A 251 11.00 -26.06 -21.96
C GLN A 251 9.75 -26.08 -21.04
N TRP A 252 8.54 -26.21 -21.61
CA TRP A 252 7.27 -26.37 -20.87
C TRP A 252 7.14 -27.74 -20.17
N GLN A 253 7.80 -28.79 -20.65
CA GLN A 253 7.84 -30.11 -19.99
C GLN A 253 8.88 -30.16 -18.86
N LEU A 254 10.03 -29.49 -19.02
CA LEU A 254 11.04 -29.33 -17.97
C LEU A 254 10.50 -28.54 -16.76
N LEU A 255 9.63 -27.56 -17.00
CA LEU A 255 8.88 -26.86 -15.94
C LEU A 255 7.90 -27.76 -15.16
N LYS A 256 7.64 -28.99 -15.63
CA LYS A 256 6.62 -29.88 -15.08
C LYS A 256 7.17 -30.99 -14.19
N ASN A 257 8.48 -31.27 -14.19
CA ASN A 257 9.11 -32.32 -13.36
C ASN A 257 10.53 -31.85 -12.97
N PRO A 258 10.76 -31.43 -11.70
CA PRO A 258 10.78 -32.37 -10.58
C PRO A 258 10.07 -31.86 -9.31
N GLY A 259 9.30 -32.75 -8.67
CA GLY A 259 8.82 -32.58 -7.30
C GLY A 259 7.68 -31.58 -7.13
N MET A 260 6.64 -31.97 -6.40
CA MET A 260 5.53 -31.09 -5.97
C MET A 260 5.97 -30.02 -4.94
N SER A 261 7.03 -29.27 -5.25
CA SER A 261 7.59 -28.19 -4.44
C SER A 261 7.76 -26.89 -5.27
N ILE A 262 8.00 -26.98 -6.59
CA ILE A 262 8.15 -25.81 -7.47
C ILE A 262 6.80 -25.12 -7.78
N PHE A 263 5.68 -25.81 -7.55
CA PHE A 263 4.33 -25.30 -7.81
C PHE A 263 3.84 -24.21 -6.83
N HIS A 264 4.60 -23.87 -5.79
CA HIS A 264 4.26 -22.76 -4.88
C HIS A 264 4.95 -21.44 -5.22
N TRP A 265 6.13 -21.46 -5.86
CA TRP A 265 6.89 -20.23 -6.10
C TRP A 265 6.83 -19.72 -7.55
N GLY A 266 6.93 -20.60 -8.56
CA GLY A 266 6.93 -20.18 -9.96
C GLY A 266 5.57 -19.70 -10.50
N ASN A 267 4.46 -20.26 -10.00
CA ASN A 267 3.10 -19.83 -10.35
C ASN A 267 2.66 -18.58 -9.57
N HIS A 268 3.26 -18.29 -8.42
CA HIS A 268 2.90 -17.14 -7.62
C HIS A 268 3.28 -15.85 -8.36
N GLY A 269 4.52 -15.73 -8.87
CA GLY A 269 4.96 -14.58 -9.66
C GLY A 269 4.13 -14.34 -10.92
N LEU A 270 3.79 -15.39 -11.67
CA LEU A 270 2.97 -15.28 -12.89
C LEU A 270 1.50 -14.87 -12.60
N LEU A 271 0.90 -15.40 -11.52
CA LEU A 271 -0.45 -15.02 -11.09
C LEU A 271 -0.47 -13.61 -10.49
N LEU A 272 0.58 -13.23 -9.77
CA LEU A 272 0.75 -11.89 -9.24
C LEU A 272 0.91 -10.88 -10.36
N SER A 273 1.74 -11.15 -11.37
CA SER A 273 1.93 -10.27 -12.52
C SER A 273 0.63 -10.02 -13.30
N ASP A 274 -0.19 -11.06 -13.59
CA ASP A 274 -1.50 -10.85 -14.23
C ASP A 274 -2.44 -10.01 -13.35
N ARG A 275 -2.41 -10.22 -12.04
CA ARG A 275 -3.19 -9.44 -11.07
C ARG A 275 -2.70 -8.00 -10.96
N ALA A 276 -1.39 -7.77 -10.95
CA ALA A 276 -0.73 -6.47 -10.91
C ALA A 276 -1.01 -5.68 -12.18
N PHE A 277 -0.90 -6.29 -13.36
CA PHE A 277 -1.35 -5.70 -14.62
C PHE A 277 -2.83 -5.30 -14.56
N GLY A 278 -3.66 -6.19 -14.03
CA GLY A 278 -5.06 -5.90 -13.81
C GLY A 278 -5.32 -4.73 -12.86
N LEU A 279 -4.54 -4.63 -11.79
CA LEU A 279 -4.59 -3.54 -10.82
C LEU A 279 -4.11 -2.25 -11.49
N ALA A 280 -3.02 -2.26 -12.25
CA ALA A 280 -2.53 -1.11 -13.01
C ALA A 280 -3.60 -0.51 -13.93
N LEU A 281 -4.38 -1.34 -14.63
CA LEU A 281 -5.53 -0.86 -15.43
C LEU A 281 -6.57 -0.14 -14.56
N ARG A 282 -6.84 -0.65 -13.35
CA ARG A 282 -7.79 -0.02 -12.41
C ARG A 282 -7.23 1.26 -11.82
N CYS A 283 -5.95 1.28 -11.47
CA CYS A 283 -5.25 2.47 -11.01
C CYS A 283 -5.26 3.57 -12.07
N LEU A 284 -5.03 3.22 -13.34
CA LEU A 284 -5.06 4.17 -14.44
C LEU A 284 -6.44 4.83 -14.60
N VAL A 285 -7.52 4.05 -14.50
CA VAL A 285 -8.91 4.57 -14.48
C VAL A 285 -9.16 5.50 -13.30
N HIS A 286 -8.52 5.23 -12.15
CA HIS A 286 -8.66 6.06 -10.95
C HIS A 286 -7.92 7.40 -11.08
N VAL A 287 -6.70 7.41 -11.63
CA VAL A 287 -5.87 8.62 -11.66
C VAL A 287 -6.19 9.56 -12.84
N LEU A 288 -6.50 9.03 -14.03
CA LEU A 288 -6.73 9.84 -15.24
C LEU A 288 -7.80 10.95 -15.08
N PRO A 289 -8.94 10.73 -14.41
CA PRO A 289 -9.93 11.78 -14.22
C PRO A 289 -9.40 12.98 -13.43
N GLN A 290 -8.42 12.75 -12.55
CA GLN A 290 -7.86 13.72 -11.61
C GLN A 290 -6.59 14.41 -12.16
N SER A 291 -5.89 13.75 -13.10
CA SER A 291 -4.66 14.24 -13.72
C SER A 291 -4.80 15.62 -14.37
N ALA A 292 -3.75 16.43 -14.20
CA ALA A 292 -3.53 17.65 -14.96
C ALA A 292 -3.19 17.31 -16.42
N SER A 293 -3.40 18.27 -17.32
CA SER A 293 -2.94 18.16 -18.69
C SER A 293 -1.41 18.29 -18.73
N SER A 294 -0.75 17.25 -19.21
CA SER A 294 0.69 17.22 -19.46
C SER A 294 0.94 16.80 -20.91
N GLU A 295 1.95 17.41 -21.55
CA GLU A 295 2.35 17.03 -22.91
C GLU A 295 2.79 15.57 -22.98
N GLU A 296 3.65 15.13 -22.06
CA GLU A 296 4.11 13.74 -21.99
C GLU A 296 2.93 12.78 -21.84
N LEU A 297 2.01 13.07 -20.91
CA LEU A 297 0.83 12.25 -20.70
C LEU A 297 -0.07 12.23 -21.94
N THR A 298 -0.21 13.35 -22.65
CA THR A 298 -0.99 13.44 -23.89
C THR A 298 -0.37 12.60 -25.01
N ILE A 299 0.96 12.67 -25.19
CA ILE A 299 1.69 11.86 -26.17
C ILE A 299 1.50 10.37 -25.84
N LEU A 300 1.78 9.96 -24.61
CA LEU A 300 1.65 8.57 -24.18
C LEU A 300 0.21 8.06 -24.30
N ALA A 301 -0.76 8.86 -23.88
CA ALA A 301 -2.18 8.53 -23.98
C ALA A 301 -2.66 8.46 -25.44
N SER A 302 -2.10 9.24 -26.37
CA SER A 302 -2.43 9.14 -27.79
C SER A 302 -1.81 7.92 -28.48
N GLN A 303 -0.60 7.52 -28.06
CA GLN A 303 0.19 6.46 -28.68
C GLN A 303 0.04 5.09 -28.02
N HIS A 304 -0.68 5.01 -26.90
CA HIS A 304 -0.81 3.77 -26.13
C HIS A 304 -1.32 2.61 -26.99
N LYS A 305 -0.68 1.44 -26.84
CA LYS A 305 -1.12 0.19 -27.48
C LYS A 305 -1.38 -0.85 -26.42
N PHE A 306 -2.64 -1.26 -26.29
CA PHE A 306 -2.99 -2.33 -25.36
C PHE A 306 -2.44 -3.68 -25.83
N ILE A 307 -1.54 -4.24 -25.03
CA ILE A 307 -0.88 -5.55 -25.21
C ILE A 307 -1.89 -6.71 -25.10
N PRO A 308 -1.62 -7.89 -25.69
CA PRO A 308 -2.45 -9.10 -25.55
C PRO A 308 -3.00 -9.44 -24.16
N LEU A 309 -2.30 -9.15 -23.05
CA LEU A 309 -2.82 -9.40 -21.69
C LEU A 309 -4.11 -8.62 -21.40
N SER A 310 -4.30 -7.44 -22.01
CA SER A 310 -5.55 -6.68 -21.93
C SER A 310 -6.77 -7.46 -22.47
N ARG A 311 -6.57 -8.45 -23.36
CA ARG A 311 -7.65 -9.31 -23.89
C ARG A 311 -8.30 -10.16 -22.80
N ARG A 312 -7.58 -10.47 -21.72
CA ARG A 312 -8.13 -11.19 -20.56
C ARG A 312 -9.05 -10.34 -19.70
N ARG A 313 -8.97 -9.01 -19.82
CA ARG A 313 -9.71 -8.06 -18.99
C ARG A 313 -10.46 -7.06 -19.88
N PRO A 314 -11.39 -7.51 -20.75
CA PRO A 314 -12.04 -6.66 -21.75
C PRO A 314 -12.79 -5.48 -21.12
N ASN A 315 -13.44 -5.68 -19.97
CA ASN A 315 -14.17 -4.62 -19.27
C ASN A 315 -13.23 -3.53 -18.73
N ARG A 316 -12.09 -3.93 -18.12
CA ARG A 316 -11.10 -2.98 -17.61
C ARG A 316 -10.42 -2.23 -18.75
N LYS A 317 -10.09 -2.92 -19.84
CA LYS A 317 -9.57 -2.30 -21.07
C LYS A 317 -10.54 -1.22 -21.57
N ARG A 318 -11.83 -1.55 -21.73
CA ARG A 318 -12.85 -0.58 -22.16
C ARG A 318 -12.92 0.64 -21.24
N ALA A 319 -12.85 0.43 -19.92
CA ALA A 319 -12.84 1.53 -18.96
C ALA A 319 -11.62 2.44 -19.16
N VAL A 320 -10.41 1.88 -19.28
CA VAL A 320 -9.19 2.66 -19.54
C VAL A 320 -9.31 3.43 -20.85
N THR A 321 -9.76 2.80 -21.94
CA THR A 321 -9.94 3.46 -23.24
C THR A 321 -10.88 4.66 -23.15
N ARG A 322 -11.98 4.54 -22.38
CA ARG A 322 -12.92 5.65 -22.16
C ARG A 322 -12.25 6.80 -21.38
N GLU A 323 -11.54 6.50 -20.30
CA GLU A 323 -10.88 7.56 -19.52
C GLU A 323 -9.74 8.22 -20.28
N ILE A 324 -9.00 7.49 -21.11
CA ILE A 324 -8.00 8.08 -22.01
C ILE A 324 -8.66 9.04 -22.99
N ALA A 325 -9.76 8.62 -23.64
CA ALA A 325 -10.48 9.48 -24.58
C ALA A 325 -11.00 10.76 -23.90
N ARG A 326 -11.54 10.64 -22.68
CA ARG A 326 -11.97 11.81 -21.88
C ARG A 326 -10.82 12.71 -21.50
N TYR A 327 -9.68 12.14 -21.10
CA TYR A 327 -8.49 12.91 -20.79
C TYR A 327 -8.02 13.71 -22.01
N LEU A 328 -7.90 13.08 -23.17
CA LEU A 328 -7.46 13.74 -24.42
C LEU A 328 -8.41 14.87 -24.82
N ALA A 329 -9.72 14.66 -24.74
CA ALA A 329 -10.71 15.70 -25.03
C ALA A 329 -10.56 16.92 -24.09
N ARG A 330 -10.32 16.70 -22.80
CA ARG A 330 -10.06 17.80 -21.84
C ARG A 330 -8.75 18.52 -22.12
N ALA A 331 -7.69 17.79 -22.51
CA ALA A 331 -6.40 18.38 -22.84
C ALA A 331 -6.46 19.24 -24.10
N GLU A 332 -7.26 18.85 -25.09
CA GLU A 332 -7.51 19.63 -26.32
C GLU A 332 -8.28 20.92 -26.03
N GLN A 333 -9.31 20.86 -25.19
CA GLN A 333 -10.07 22.04 -24.74
C GLN A 333 -9.23 23.07 -23.98
N GLN A 334 -8.18 22.65 -23.29
CA GLN A 334 -7.29 23.57 -22.55
C GLN A 334 -6.19 24.19 -23.43
N ARG A 335 -6.02 23.69 -24.65
CA ARG A 335 -5.05 24.21 -25.64
C ARG A 335 -5.70 25.16 -26.67
N SER A 336 -7.03 25.11 -26.77
CA SER A 336 -7.85 26.02 -27.59
C SER A 336 -8.21 27.25 -26.77
#